data_AF-A0A7S4DEU4-F1
#
_entry.id   AF-A0A7S4DEU4-F1
#
_cell.length_a   1.000
_cell.length_b   1.000
_cell.length_c   1.000
_cell.angle_alpha   90.00
_cell.angle_beta   90.00
_cell.angle_gamma   90.00
#
_symmetry.space_group_name_H-M   'P 1'
#
loop_
_entity.id
_entity.type
_entity.pdbx_description
1 polymer ?
#
loop_
_entity_poly.entity_id
_entity_poly.type
_entity_poly.pdbx_seq_one_letter_code
_entity_poly.pdbx_strand_id
1 'polypeptide(L)'
;TSYDEIDISVHCDVQVFEWLIQYINQPDDPPPLDVGSAISILISSDFLLMEKLVTHCVDFVSRHLNEILKLPLDLSCLNDNLILAIAKKATPQILAEVKDKKDKLLSKLYKKRLEID
;
A
#
# COMPACT_ATOMS: atom_id res chain seq x y z
N THR A 1 31.30 12.46 -10.30
CA THR A 1 30.65 13.09 -9.14
C THR A 1 29.37 13.73 -9.62
N SER A 2 28.22 13.18 -9.27
CA SER A 2 26.97 13.95 -9.04
C SER A 2 25.76 13.01 -8.96
N TYR A 3 25.29 12.81 -7.73
CA TYR A 3 23.89 12.65 -7.30
C TYR A 3 22.98 11.72 -8.12
N ASP A 4 22.99 10.41 -7.82
CA ASP A 4 21.83 9.53 -8.11
C ASP A 4 21.59 8.48 -7.02
N GLU A 5 22.27 8.60 -5.88
CA GLU A 5 22.00 7.76 -4.71
C GLU A 5 21.41 8.63 -3.61
N ILE A 6 20.14 8.36 -3.28
CA ILE A 6 19.48 8.72 -2.02
C ILE A 6 18.98 10.17 -1.97
N ASP A 7 17.79 10.43 -2.54
CA ASP A 7 16.97 11.58 -2.10
C ASP A 7 15.44 11.32 -2.13
N ILE A 8 15.02 10.07 -2.31
CA ILE A 8 13.59 9.72 -2.40
C ILE A 8 13.01 9.28 -1.04
N SER A 9 13.85 8.79 -0.11
CA SER A 9 13.38 8.29 1.20
C SER A 9 12.87 9.41 2.12
N VAL A 10 13.62 10.51 2.26
CA VAL A 10 13.24 11.60 3.20
C VAL A 10 12.04 12.40 2.69
N HIS A 11 11.97 12.65 1.37
CA HIS A 11 10.86 13.41 0.78
C HIS A 11 9.54 12.62 0.81
N CYS A 12 9.60 11.29 0.63
CA CYS A 12 8.45 10.41 0.74
C CYS A 12 7.88 10.41 2.16
N ASP A 13 8.74 10.38 3.19
CA ASP A 13 8.29 10.38 4.59
C ASP A 13 7.57 11.69 4.97
N VAL A 14 8.12 12.85 4.62
CA VAL A 14 7.49 14.16 4.92
C VAL A 14 6.12 14.28 4.24
N GLN A 15 6.00 13.84 2.99
CA GLN A 15 4.72 13.84 2.27
C GLN A 15 3.68 12.91 2.91
N VAL A 16 4.11 11.71 3.34
CA VAL A 16 3.22 10.78 4.05
C VAL A 16 2.76 11.37 5.38
N PHE A 17 3.66 12.01 6.14
CA PHE A 17 3.29 12.69 7.38
C PHE A 17 2.31 13.83 7.13
N GLU A 18 2.55 14.69 6.12
CA GLU A 18 1.63 15.78 5.78
C GLU A 18 0.25 15.26 5.40
N TRP A 19 0.20 14.20 4.57
CA TRP A 19 -1.04 13.54 4.19
C TRP A 19 -1.80 13.00 5.42
N LEU A 20 -1.09 12.34 6.34
CA LEU A 20 -1.69 11.80 7.57
C LEU A 20 -2.22 12.92 8.47
N ILE A 21 -1.51 14.04 8.60
CA ILE A 21 -1.98 15.19 9.38
C ILE A 21 -3.25 15.78 8.76
N GLN A 22 -3.31 15.92 7.43
CA GLN A 22 -4.52 16.37 6.74
C GLN A 22 -5.69 15.41 6.97
N TYR A 23 -5.45 14.09 6.90
CA TYR A 23 -6.45 13.08 7.22
C TYR A 23 -6.97 13.19 8.66
N ILE A 24 -6.08 13.37 9.64
CA ILE A 24 -6.46 13.50 11.07
C ILE A 24 -7.32 14.75 11.28
N ASN A 25 -7.00 15.85 10.60
CA ASN A 25 -7.75 17.09 10.72
C ASN A 25 -9.14 17.01 10.06
N GLN A 26 -9.28 16.25 8.96
CA GLN A 26 -10.51 16.13 8.19
C GLN A 26 -10.74 14.68 7.70
N PRO A 27 -11.12 13.74 8.58
CA PRO A 27 -11.21 12.31 8.25
C PRO A 27 -12.40 11.92 7.36
N ASP A 28 -13.33 12.86 7.12
CA ASP A 28 -14.48 12.68 6.23
C ASP A 28 -14.25 13.28 4.84
N ASP A 29 -13.18 14.07 4.67
CA ASP A 29 -12.75 14.63 3.38
C ASP A 29 -11.21 14.48 3.25
N PRO A 30 -10.71 13.24 3.17
CA PRO A 30 -9.28 13.00 3.17
C PRO A 30 -8.65 13.46 1.84
N PRO A 31 -7.37 13.88 1.85
CA PRO A 31 -6.64 14.14 0.62
C PRO A 31 -6.62 12.89 -0.28
N PRO A 32 -6.51 13.04 -1.61
CA PRO A 32 -6.48 11.91 -2.52
C PRO A 32 -5.27 11.01 -2.25
N LEU A 33 -5.49 9.69 -2.27
CA LEU A 33 -4.42 8.71 -2.23
C LEU A 33 -3.69 8.65 -3.58
N ASP A 34 -2.38 8.56 -3.53
CA ASP A 34 -1.52 8.37 -4.70
C ASP A 34 -0.89 6.97 -4.68
N VAL A 35 -0.67 6.37 -5.85
CA VAL A 35 -0.06 5.03 -5.97
C VAL A 35 1.36 4.97 -5.40
N GLY A 36 2.09 6.08 -5.39
CA GLY A 36 3.44 6.21 -4.85
C GLY A 36 3.48 6.23 -3.33
N SER A 37 2.45 6.76 -2.67
CA SER A 37 2.38 6.91 -1.22
C SER A 37 1.43 5.93 -0.53
N ALA A 38 0.53 5.28 -1.26
CA ALA A 38 -0.54 4.44 -0.70
C ALA A 38 -0.03 3.31 0.19
N ILE A 39 1.10 2.67 -0.17
CA ILE A 39 1.69 1.61 0.66
C ILE A 39 2.27 2.17 1.96
N SER A 40 2.99 3.29 1.89
CA SER A 40 3.56 3.94 3.07
C SER A 40 2.45 4.42 4.01
N ILE A 41 1.41 5.08 3.46
CA ILE A 41 0.24 5.52 4.23
C ILE A 41 -0.47 4.32 4.85
N LEU A 42 -0.63 3.21 4.11
CA LEU A 42 -1.23 1.99 4.65
C LEU A 42 -0.46 1.47 5.88
N ILE A 43 0.87 1.32 5.77
CA ILE A 43 1.72 0.83 6.86
C ILE A 43 1.67 1.79 8.05
N SER A 44 1.79 3.10 7.81
CA SER A 44 1.71 4.11 8.87
C SER A 44 0.34 4.13 9.53
N SER A 45 -0.75 3.99 8.76
CA SER A 45 -2.11 3.96 9.29
C SER A 45 -2.39 2.72 10.16
N ASP A 46 -1.80 1.58 9.81
CA ASP A 46 -1.86 0.34 10.61
C ASP A 46 -1.09 0.52 11.92
N PHE A 47 0.13 1.07 11.85
CA PHE A 47 0.95 1.36 13.02
C PHE A 47 0.28 2.36 13.98
N LEU A 48 -0.39 3.37 13.43
CA LEU A 48 -1.13 4.39 14.19
C LEU A 48 -2.54 3.93 14.61
N LEU A 49 -2.93 2.69 14.31
CA LEU A 49 -4.22 2.10 14.68
C LEU A 49 -5.43 2.87 14.10
N MET A 50 -5.30 3.35 12.86
CA MET A 50 -6.34 4.13 12.17
C MET A 50 -7.21 3.22 11.27
N GLU A 51 -8.09 2.42 11.87
CA GLU A 51 -8.84 1.35 11.18
C GLU A 51 -9.63 1.80 9.93
N LYS A 52 -10.30 2.97 9.99
CA LYS A 52 -11.04 3.54 8.84
C LYS A 52 -10.09 3.84 7.68
N LEU A 53 -8.91 4.38 7.98
CA LEU A 53 -7.89 4.71 6.98
C LEU A 53 -7.24 3.46 6.42
N VAL A 54 -6.93 2.47 7.25
CA VAL A 54 -6.42 1.16 6.81
C VAL A 54 -7.39 0.56 5.80
N THR A 55 -8.69 0.52 6.10
CA THR A 55 -9.71 -0.02 5.20
C THR A 55 -9.74 0.73 3.86
N HIS A 56 -9.67 2.06 3.89
CA HIS A 56 -9.63 2.88 2.68
C HIS A 56 -8.38 2.61 1.84
N CYS A 57 -7.21 2.54 2.48
CA CYS A 57 -5.94 2.27 1.80
C CYS A 57 -5.90 0.86 1.21
N VAL A 58 -6.37 -0.16 1.93
CA VAL A 58 -6.46 -1.55 1.42
C VAL A 58 -7.35 -1.61 0.18
N ASP A 59 -8.49 -0.93 0.19
CA ASP A 59 -9.38 -0.86 -0.96
C ASP A 59 -8.70 -0.20 -2.17
N PHE A 60 -8.06 0.95 -1.95
CA PHE A 60 -7.30 1.65 -2.99
C PHE A 60 -6.16 0.78 -3.55
N VAL A 61 -5.35 0.16 -2.69
CA VAL A 61 -4.22 -0.69 -3.09
C VAL A 61 -4.72 -1.87 -3.91
N SER A 62 -5.80 -2.54 -3.49
CA SER A 62 -6.36 -3.70 -4.21
C SER A 62 -6.77 -3.37 -5.66
N ARG A 63 -7.29 -2.15 -5.89
CA ARG A 63 -7.68 -1.66 -7.23
C ARG A 63 -6.49 -1.22 -8.09
N HIS A 64 -5.39 -0.81 -7.48
CA HIS A 64 -4.21 -0.26 -8.18
C HIS A 64 -2.96 -1.16 -8.08
N LEU A 65 -3.12 -2.44 -7.71
CA LEU A 65 -2.01 -3.39 -7.52
C LEU A 65 -1.02 -3.40 -8.70
N ASN A 66 -1.53 -3.40 -9.93
CA ASN A 66 -0.71 -3.42 -11.14
C ASN A 66 0.18 -2.18 -11.30
N GLU A 67 -0.25 -1.01 -10.83
CA GLU A 67 0.51 0.24 -10.89
C GLU A 67 1.53 0.28 -9.76
N ILE A 68 1.09 -0.05 -8.54
CA ILE A 68 1.94 -0.12 -7.35
C ILE A 68 3.13 -1.08 -7.57
N LEU A 69 2.90 -2.25 -8.14
CA LEU A 69 3.97 -3.25 -8.33
C LEU A 69 5.04 -2.83 -9.35
N LYS A 70 4.72 -1.88 -10.25
CA LYS A 70 5.69 -1.31 -11.21
C LYS A 70 6.63 -0.31 -10.55
N LEU A 71 6.24 0.29 -9.42
CA LEU A 71 7.04 1.29 -8.72
C LEU A 71 8.28 0.67 -8.07
N PRO A 72 9.38 1.43 -7.91
CA PRO A 72 10.58 1.00 -7.19
C PRO A 72 10.36 1.10 -5.66
N LEU A 73 9.34 0.41 -5.16
CA LEU A 73 8.98 0.40 -3.74
C LEU A 73 9.35 -0.92 -3.06
N ASP A 74 9.60 -0.83 -1.76
CA ASP A 74 9.83 -1.99 -0.89
C ASP A 74 8.51 -2.40 -0.22
N LEU A 75 8.10 -3.65 -0.44
CA LEU A 75 6.90 -4.27 0.15
C LEU A 75 7.23 -5.19 1.33
N SER A 76 8.50 -5.26 1.73
CA SER A 76 8.97 -6.11 2.84
C SER A 76 8.35 -5.71 4.18
N CYS A 77 7.99 -4.44 4.35
CA CYS A 77 7.40 -3.89 5.57
C CYS A 77 5.91 -4.21 5.75
N LEU A 78 5.23 -4.77 4.73
CA LEU A 78 3.85 -5.22 4.89
C LEU A 78 3.80 -6.47 5.78
N ASN A 79 3.13 -6.33 6.93
CA ASN A 79 2.90 -7.45 7.84
C ASN A 79 1.81 -8.41 7.28
N ASP A 80 1.76 -9.63 7.83
CA ASP A 80 0.82 -10.66 7.38
C ASP A 80 -0.66 -10.25 7.49
N ASN A 81 -1.01 -9.39 8.44
CA ASN A 81 -2.38 -8.90 8.61
C ASN A 81 -2.78 -7.96 7.47
N LEU A 82 -1.90 -7.05 7.06
CA LEU A 82 -2.10 -6.16 5.92
C LEU A 82 -2.16 -6.92 4.61
N ILE A 83 -1.27 -7.91 4.42
CA ILE A 83 -1.31 -8.78 3.24
C ILE A 83 -2.62 -9.56 3.20
N LEU A 84 -3.09 -10.08 4.34
CA LEU A 84 -4.39 -10.74 4.43
C LEU A 84 -5.54 -9.77 4.14
N ALA A 85 -5.49 -8.54 4.62
CA ALA A 85 -6.51 -7.53 4.35
C ALA A 85 -6.59 -7.18 2.85
N ILE A 86 -5.44 -7.00 2.19
CA ILE A 86 -5.36 -6.81 0.74
C ILE A 86 -5.88 -8.06 0.02
N ALA A 87 -5.46 -9.25 0.42
CA ALA A 87 -5.93 -10.50 -0.16
C ALA A 87 -7.44 -10.67 -0.01
N LYS A 88 -8.06 -10.24 1.10
CA LYS A 88 -9.51 -10.23 1.30
C LYS A 88 -10.24 -9.36 0.28
N LYS A 89 -9.65 -8.24 -0.16
CA LYS A 89 -10.23 -7.32 -1.16
C LYS A 89 -9.89 -7.69 -2.60
N ALA A 90 -8.70 -8.24 -2.85
CA ALA A 90 -8.28 -8.68 -4.17
C ALA A 90 -8.98 -10.00 -4.55
N THR A 91 -9.98 -9.91 -5.42
CA THR A 91 -10.68 -11.09 -5.93
C THR A 91 -9.74 -11.95 -6.79
N PRO A 92 -10.05 -13.25 -6.99
CA PRO A 92 -9.26 -14.11 -7.88
C PRO A 92 -9.10 -13.53 -9.29
N GLN A 93 -10.12 -12.83 -9.80
CA GLN A 93 -10.07 -12.14 -11.08
C GLN A 93 -9.05 -11.00 -11.07
N ILE A 94 -9.05 -10.15 -10.02
CA ILE A 94 -8.04 -9.09 -9.87
C ILE A 94 -6.64 -9.71 -9.82
N LEU A 95 -6.43 -10.74 -8.99
CA LEU A 95 -5.12 -11.39 -8.84
C LEU A 95 -4.62 -12.04 -10.14
N ALA A 96 -5.51 -12.61 -10.96
CA ALA A 96 -5.15 -13.18 -12.25
C ALA A 96 -4.67 -12.13 -13.26
N GLU A 97 -5.12 -10.88 -13.13
CA GLU A 97 -4.72 -9.77 -13.98
C GLU A 97 -3.47 -9.03 -13.48
N VAL A 98 -3.02 -9.31 -12.25
CA VAL A 98 -1.83 -8.68 -11.66
C VAL A 98 -0.55 -9.19 -12.33
N LYS A 99 0.28 -8.27 -12.81
CA LYS A 99 1.58 -8.54 -13.44
C LYS A 99 2.72 -8.23 -12.47
N ASP A 100 3.12 -9.24 -11.68
CA ASP A 100 4.21 -9.13 -10.71
C ASP A 100 5.46 -9.91 -11.16
N LYS A 101 6.23 -9.33 -12.10
CA LYS A 101 7.41 -10.02 -12.67
C LYS A 101 8.49 -10.37 -11.65
N LYS A 102 8.56 -9.63 -10.54
CA LYS A 102 9.57 -9.80 -9.48
C LYS A 102 9.01 -10.55 -8.27
N ASP A 103 7.75 -10.97 -8.34
CA ASP A 103 7.01 -11.61 -7.26
C ASP A 103 7.15 -10.89 -5.91
N LYS A 104 6.98 -9.55 -5.94
CA LYS A 104 7.11 -8.71 -4.74
C LYS A 104 5.98 -8.98 -3.73
N LEU A 105 4.78 -9.32 -4.22
CA LEU A 105 3.59 -9.45 -3.39
C LEU A 105 2.61 -10.52 -3.88
N LEU A 106 2.57 -10.82 -5.18
CA LEU A 106 1.53 -11.65 -5.77
C LEU A 106 1.47 -13.07 -5.18
N SER A 107 2.59 -13.77 -5.01
CA SER A 107 2.62 -15.09 -4.36
C SER A 107 2.10 -15.05 -2.92
N LYS A 108 2.41 -13.97 -2.18
CA LYS A 108 1.92 -13.80 -0.79
C LYS A 108 0.40 -13.60 -0.78
N LEU A 109 -0.15 -12.83 -1.71
CA LEU A 109 -1.59 -12.62 -1.83
C LEU A 109 -2.32 -13.92 -2.20
N TYR A 110 -1.79 -14.70 -3.15
CA TYR A 110 -2.34 -16.01 -3.49
C TYR A 110 -2.35 -16.95 -2.28
N LYS A 111 -1.23 -17.05 -1.57
CA LYS A 111 -1.14 -17.87 -0.35
C LYS A 111 -2.17 -17.44 0.69
N LYS A 112 -2.28 -16.15 0.98
CA LYS A 112 -3.28 -15.63 1.94
C LYS A 112 -4.72 -15.83 1.47
N ARG A 113 -4.98 -15.79 0.16
CA ARG A 113 -6.33 -16.04 -0.37
C ARG A 113 -6.77 -17.49 -0.15
N LEU A 114 -5.87 -18.45 -0.34
CA LEU A 114 -6.11 -19.86 -0.06
C LEU A 114 -6.37 -20.17 1.42
N GLU A 115 -5.95 -19.30 2.34
CA GLU A 115 -6.25 -19.43 3.78
C GLU A 115 -7.68 -18.97 4.14
N ILE A 116 -8.38 -18.27 3.22
CA ILE A 116 -9.73 -17.70 3.44
C ILE A 116 -10.83 -18.60 2.87
N ASP A 117 -10.54 -19.31 1.76
CA ASP A 117 -11.45 -20.25 1.08
C ASP A 117 -11.53 -21.61 1.83
#